data_AF-A0A5K3EM47-F1
#
_entry.id   AF-A0A5K3EM47-F1
#
_cell.length_a   1.000
_cell.length_b   1.000
_cell.length_c   1.000
_cell.angle_alpha   90.00
_cell.angle_beta   90.00
_cell.angle_gamma   90.00
#
_symmetry.space_group_name_H-M   'P 1'
#
loop_
_entity.id
_entity.type
_entity.pdbx_description
1 polymer ?
#
loop_
_entity_poly.entity_id
_entity_poly.type
_entity_poly.pdbx_seq_one_letter_code
_entity_poly.pdbx_strand_id
1 'polypeptide(L)'
;MFISMKKKTPGEHFDDLDLLSKLMVNSQSSKSVSKPGIQELDLNITPEGETEYDWFVEPPTAEHDDDDDVTSTEGDLEVGIKHPYGFAGSKNGLCGDKPEICLPIDLPNPDFCPPEKRHKLQLQSVKDHFDPEHYIADFCETEATAGALSNFAPWLAEEGDRPTFTDDHRYRLTVLSTHPLPLLPPLPSPADPTNHVEGTRTFVYLGLADLLLAYTHDYYVREGDDNSESAWIIAKVAATLSWLEFFPNVKILLRSFYERALSYPLIRNWRLCRKVQADVGALFQHKHAKSWILFVLLEIRRLLIDYTGYYIFVDLFLDDYIVWLQKSASTYVLNHLGAAIESLEMKKSDVNLPLQVLEDLSAEILESEKLTKNLGEITLKS
;
A
#
# COMPACT_ATOMS: atom_id res chain seq x y z
N MET A 1 -25.13 -28.07 8.27
CA MET A 1 -25.40 -29.07 7.21
C MET A 1 -24.08 -29.30 6.49
N PHE A 2 -23.50 -30.50 6.57
CA PHE A 2 -22.27 -30.80 5.84
C PHE A 2 -22.64 -31.41 4.49
N ILE A 3 -22.15 -30.82 3.40
CA ILE A 3 -22.36 -31.31 2.04
C ILE A 3 -21.05 -31.94 1.58
N SER A 4 -21.10 -33.22 1.21
CA SER A 4 -19.95 -33.96 0.67
C SER A 4 -20.19 -34.26 -0.80
N MET A 5 -19.27 -33.84 -1.68
CA MET A 5 -19.34 -34.08 -3.12
C MET A 5 -18.02 -34.70 -3.59
N LYS A 6 -18.11 -35.68 -4.51
CA LYS A 6 -16.93 -36.33 -5.10
C LYS A 6 -16.43 -35.50 -6.28
N LYS A 7 -15.11 -35.33 -6.36
CA LYS A 7 -14.45 -34.73 -7.53
C LYS A 7 -14.62 -35.63 -8.74
N LYS A 8 -14.80 -35.04 -9.92
CA LYS A 8 -14.91 -35.79 -11.19
C LYS A 8 -13.57 -36.46 -11.53
N THR A 9 -12.48 -35.75 -11.33
CA THR A 9 -11.12 -36.25 -11.55
C THR A 9 -10.46 -36.51 -10.18
N PRO A 10 -10.11 -37.75 -9.84
CA PRO A 10 -9.41 -38.05 -8.60
C PRO A 10 -8.05 -37.33 -8.56
N GLY A 11 -7.76 -36.62 -7.47
CA GLY A 11 -6.52 -35.86 -7.30
C GLY A 11 -6.55 -34.42 -7.84
N GLU A 12 -7.60 -34.01 -8.56
CA GLU A 12 -7.76 -32.62 -9.03
C GLU A 12 -7.85 -31.65 -7.84
N HIS A 13 -7.03 -30.59 -7.87
CA HIS A 13 -7.02 -29.54 -6.86
C HIS A 13 -7.84 -28.33 -7.36
N PHE A 14 -8.55 -27.66 -6.46
CA PHE A 14 -9.32 -26.45 -6.80
C PHE A 14 -8.64 -25.26 -6.14
N ASP A 15 -7.89 -24.48 -6.91
CA ASP A 15 -7.08 -23.39 -6.36
C ASP A 15 -7.92 -22.18 -5.90
N ASP A 16 -9.15 -22.06 -6.40
CA ASP A 16 -10.03 -20.90 -6.24
C ASP A 16 -11.10 -21.05 -5.14
N LEU A 17 -11.06 -22.10 -4.30
CA LEU A 17 -12.11 -22.33 -3.28
C LEU A 17 -12.24 -21.19 -2.26
N ASP A 18 -11.15 -20.46 -2.02
CA ASP A 18 -11.12 -19.32 -1.09
C ASP A 18 -11.69 -18.04 -1.73
N LEU A 19 -11.86 -18.00 -3.05
CA LEU A 19 -12.34 -16.84 -3.80
C LEU A 19 -13.87 -16.90 -3.93
N LEU A 20 -14.58 -16.70 -2.82
CA LEU A 20 -16.04 -16.89 -2.74
C LEU A 20 -16.81 -16.10 -3.80
N SER A 21 -16.33 -14.90 -4.16
CA SER A 21 -16.98 -14.09 -5.21
C SER A 21 -16.95 -14.75 -6.59
N LYS A 22 -15.96 -15.60 -6.89
CA LYS A 22 -15.93 -16.39 -8.15
C LYS A 22 -16.94 -17.54 -8.14
N LEU A 23 -17.30 -18.05 -6.96
CA LEU A 23 -18.17 -19.22 -6.81
C LEU A 23 -19.67 -18.84 -6.85
N MET A 24 -19.98 -17.55 -6.69
CA MET A 24 -21.34 -17.01 -6.72
C MET A 24 -21.79 -16.73 -8.16
N VAL A 25 -22.83 -17.41 -8.64
CA VAL A 25 -23.47 -17.16 -9.94
C VAL A 25 -24.73 -16.33 -9.72
N ASN A 26 -24.74 -15.07 -10.17
CA ASN A 26 -25.93 -14.21 -10.09
C ASN A 26 -26.94 -14.56 -11.20
N SER A 27 -28.12 -15.05 -10.81
CA SER A 27 -29.20 -15.43 -11.74
C SER A 27 -30.07 -14.25 -12.21
N GLN A 28 -29.79 -13.02 -11.75
CA GLN A 28 -30.62 -11.83 -12.03
C GLN A 28 -30.19 -11.00 -13.27
N SER A 29 -29.21 -11.46 -14.05
CA SER A 29 -28.60 -10.74 -15.17
C SER A 29 -29.50 -10.51 -16.41
N SER A 30 -30.83 -10.53 -16.27
CA SER A 30 -31.76 -10.44 -17.42
C SER A 30 -32.74 -9.26 -17.43
N LYS A 31 -32.66 -8.28 -16.50
CA LYS A 31 -33.52 -7.07 -16.58
C LYS A 31 -32.86 -5.83 -15.98
N SER A 32 -32.48 -4.85 -16.80
CA SER A 32 -32.39 -3.46 -16.34
C SER A 32 -32.87 -2.47 -17.40
N VAL A 33 -33.67 -1.51 -16.95
CA VAL A 33 -34.26 -0.39 -17.69
C VAL A 33 -33.41 0.85 -17.41
N SER A 34 -33.09 1.61 -18.45
CA SER A 34 -32.21 2.79 -18.41
C SER A 34 -32.81 4.00 -17.69
N LYS A 35 -32.06 4.58 -16.75
CA LYS A 35 -32.15 6.00 -16.35
C LYS A 35 -30.76 6.65 -16.52
N PRO A 36 -30.68 7.98 -16.78
CA PRO A 36 -29.40 8.65 -16.98
C PRO A 36 -28.78 9.05 -15.63
N GLY A 37 -27.56 8.57 -15.38
CA GLY A 37 -26.78 8.85 -14.16
C GLY A 37 -26.03 7.59 -13.72
N ILE A 38 -24.71 7.59 -13.90
CA ILE A 38 -23.76 6.47 -13.71
C ILE A 38 -24.09 5.29 -14.63
N GLN A 39 -23.21 5.03 -15.59
CA GLN A 39 -23.33 3.85 -16.44
C GLN A 39 -22.85 2.62 -15.64
N GLU A 40 -23.73 2.11 -14.78
CA GLU A 40 -23.58 0.82 -14.11
C GLU A 40 -23.75 -0.28 -15.17
N LEU A 41 -22.65 -0.61 -15.84
CA LEU A 41 -22.59 -1.84 -16.62
C LEU A 41 -22.42 -2.98 -15.63
N ASP A 42 -23.40 -3.87 -15.61
CA ASP A 42 -23.32 -5.19 -14.97
C ASP A 42 -22.30 -6.01 -15.78
N LEU A 43 -21.02 -5.64 -15.64
CA LEU A 43 -19.93 -6.20 -16.41
C LEU A 43 -19.75 -7.63 -15.91
N ASN A 44 -19.90 -8.58 -16.82
CA ASN A 44 -19.10 -9.81 -16.76
C ASN A 44 -17.64 -9.35 -16.74
N ILE A 45 -17.08 -9.07 -15.55
CA ILE A 45 -15.73 -8.57 -15.44
C ILE A 45 -14.82 -9.69 -15.91
N THR A 46 -14.25 -9.50 -17.10
CA THR A 46 -13.33 -10.46 -17.68
C THR A 46 -12.05 -10.45 -16.85
N PRO A 47 -11.60 -11.61 -16.34
CA PRO A 47 -10.31 -11.72 -15.71
C PRO A 47 -9.23 -11.16 -16.62
N GLU A 48 -8.34 -10.37 -16.05
CA GLU A 48 -7.17 -9.87 -16.76
C GLU A 48 -6.25 -11.05 -17.11
N GLY A 49 -5.82 -11.11 -18.37
CA GLY A 49 -4.91 -12.13 -18.85
C GLY A 49 -3.45 -11.85 -18.47
N GLU A 50 -2.54 -12.37 -19.28
CA GLU A 50 -1.10 -12.12 -19.16
C GLU A 50 -0.76 -10.81 -19.90
N THR A 51 -0.93 -9.69 -19.20
CA THR A 51 -0.59 -8.37 -19.74
C THR A 51 0.79 -7.98 -19.24
N GLU A 52 1.65 -7.47 -20.13
CA GLU A 52 2.97 -6.96 -19.76
C GLU A 52 2.84 -5.52 -19.25
N TYR A 53 3.35 -5.29 -18.04
CA TYR A 53 3.46 -3.97 -17.43
C TYR A 53 4.93 -3.58 -17.39
N ASP A 54 5.23 -2.37 -17.84
CA ASP A 54 6.53 -1.76 -17.55
C ASP A 54 6.45 -1.04 -16.19
N TRP A 55 6.99 -1.71 -15.17
CA TRP A 55 6.97 -1.25 -13.79
C TRP A 55 7.98 -0.14 -13.47
N PHE A 56 8.81 0.25 -14.45
CA PHE A 56 9.92 1.18 -14.28
C PHE A 56 9.82 2.40 -15.21
N VAL A 57 8.69 2.57 -15.91
CA VAL A 57 8.45 3.77 -16.72
C VAL A 57 8.58 5.02 -15.85
N GLU A 58 9.48 5.91 -16.22
CA GLU A 58 9.52 7.24 -15.65
C GLU A 58 8.39 8.06 -16.28
N PRO A 59 7.51 8.68 -15.48
CA PRO A 59 6.52 9.59 -16.02
C PRO A 59 7.27 10.73 -16.75
N PRO A 60 6.73 11.26 -17.86
CA PRO A 60 7.32 12.42 -18.49
C PRO A 60 7.45 13.53 -17.44
N THR A 61 8.67 14.01 -17.23
CA THR A 61 8.93 15.14 -16.34
C THR A 61 8.06 16.30 -16.82
N ALA A 62 7.08 16.70 -16.01
CA ALA A 62 6.47 18.02 -16.17
C ALA A 62 7.63 19.01 -16.18
N GLU A 63 7.82 19.69 -17.31
CA GLU A 63 8.85 20.72 -17.42
C GLU A 63 8.72 21.66 -16.22
N HIS A 64 9.86 22.01 -15.65
CA HIS A 64 9.99 22.89 -14.50
C HIS A 64 9.19 24.20 -14.67
N ASP A 65 7.93 24.20 -14.23
CA ASP A 65 7.32 25.39 -13.65
C ASP A 65 7.83 25.48 -12.21
N ASP A 66 9.10 25.90 -12.07
CA ASP A 66 9.74 26.29 -10.80
C ASP A 66 9.25 27.68 -10.32
N ASP A 67 8.12 28.17 -10.84
CA ASP A 67 7.45 29.42 -10.45
C ASP A 67 6.05 29.08 -9.88
N ASP A 68 6.00 28.34 -8.79
CA ASP A 68 4.87 28.43 -7.85
C ASP A 68 5.44 28.88 -6.51
N ASP A 69 5.56 30.20 -6.42
CA ASP A 69 5.74 30.96 -5.19
C ASP A 69 4.83 30.38 -4.11
N VAL A 70 5.44 29.96 -3.00
CA VAL A 70 4.73 29.52 -1.79
C VAL A 70 4.16 30.77 -1.12
N THR A 71 3.29 31.50 -1.83
CA THR A 71 2.36 32.42 -1.22
C THR A 71 1.11 31.64 -0.88
N SER A 72 0.93 31.43 0.42
CA SER A 72 -0.35 31.15 1.04
C SER A 72 -1.36 32.26 0.69
N THR A 73 -1.98 32.15 -0.48
CA THR A 73 -3.26 32.80 -0.76
C THR A 73 -4.36 31.84 -0.37
N GLU A 74 -4.84 32.04 0.86
CA GLU A 74 -6.24 31.72 1.18
C GLU A 74 -7.13 32.39 0.11
N GLY A 75 -7.73 31.60 -0.78
CA GLY A 75 -8.93 32.05 -1.49
C GLY A 75 -8.89 32.23 -3.00
N ASP A 76 -7.90 31.73 -3.75
CA ASP A 76 -8.05 31.63 -5.20
C ASP A 76 -8.62 30.26 -5.59
N LEU A 77 -9.94 30.25 -5.72
CA LEU A 77 -10.73 29.17 -6.31
C LEU A 77 -10.24 28.92 -7.75
N GLU A 78 -9.47 27.85 -7.97
CA GLU A 78 -9.60 27.09 -9.21
C GLU A 78 -11.03 26.56 -9.26
N VAL A 79 -11.94 27.37 -9.84
CA VAL A 79 -13.33 26.99 -10.01
C VAL A 79 -13.38 25.81 -10.99
N GLY A 80 -13.50 24.60 -10.45
CA GLY A 80 -14.44 23.61 -11.00
C GLY A 80 -13.91 22.24 -11.42
N ILE A 81 -12.61 21.95 -11.37
CA ILE A 81 -12.11 20.61 -11.74
C ILE A 81 -11.90 19.78 -10.47
N LYS A 82 -12.74 18.75 -10.29
CA LYS A 82 -12.57 17.75 -9.25
C LYS A 82 -11.65 16.63 -9.75
N HIS A 83 -10.63 16.28 -8.97
CA HIS A 83 -9.67 15.23 -9.32
C HIS A 83 -10.08 13.85 -8.76
N PRO A 84 -9.78 12.76 -9.49
CA PRO A 84 -10.13 11.41 -9.06
C PRO A 84 -9.22 10.89 -7.93
N TYR A 85 -9.78 10.04 -7.09
CA TYR A 85 -9.09 9.25 -6.06
C TYR A 85 -9.89 7.97 -5.76
N GLY A 86 -9.44 7.21 -4.76
CA GLY A 86 -10.02 5.91 -4.45
C GLY A 86 -9.52 4.83 -5.42
N PHE A 87 -9.99 3.60 -5.21
CA PHE A 87 -9.70 2.48 -6.09
C PHE A 87 -10.08 2.83 -7.53
N ALA A 88 -9.16 2.57 -8.47
CA ALA A 88 -9.33 2.84 -9.89
C ALA A 88 -9.63 4.32 -10.24
N GLY A 89 -9.39 5.28 -9.34
CA GLY A 89 -9.78 6.68 -9.54
C GLY A 89 -11.29 6.87 -9.63
N SER A 90 -12.06 5.98 -8.99
CA SER A 90 -13.51 5.89 -9.16
C SER A 90 -14.34 6.93 -8.40
N LYS A 91 -13.70 7.69 -7.50
CA LYS A 91 -14.36 8.68 -6.64
C LYS A 91 -13.78 10.06 -6.88
N ASN A 92 -14.62 11.08 -6.75
CA ASN A 92 -14.23 12.48 -6.65
C ASN A 92 -15.34 13.24 -5.91
N GLY A 93 -15.03 14.42 -5.37
CA GLY A 93 -16.04 15.30 -4.81
C GLY A 93 -16.57 14.95 -3.41
N LEU A 94 -16.15 13.82 -2.84
CA LEU A 94 -16.62 13.32 -1.56
C LEU A 94 -16.21 14.23 -0.39
N CYS A 95 -14.98 14.74 -0.42
CA CYS A 95 -14.43 15.51 0.70
C CYS A 95 -14.95 16.94 0.76
N GLY A 96 -15.42 17.51 -0.35
CA GLY A 96 -16.16 18.77 -0.38
C GLY A 96 -17.59 18.59 0.11
N ASP A 97 -18.24 17.48 -0.21
CA ASP A 97 -19.62 17.20 0.19
C ASP A 97 -19.72 16.77 1.67
N LYS A 98 -18.72 16.04 2.17
CA LYS A 98 -18.65 15.48 3.53
C LYS A 98 -17.22 15.66 4.09
N PRO A 99 -16.84 16.87 4.52
CA PRO A 99 -15.48 17.12 5.00
C PRO A 99 -15.15 16.30 6.26
N GLU A 100 -16.14 16.01 7.12
CA GLU A 100 -15.96 15.30 8.38
C GLU A 100 -15.48 13.85 8.21
N ILE A 101 -15.87 13.18 7.11
CA ILE A 101 -15.46 11.79 6.85
C ILE A 101 -14.07 11.71 6.23
N CYS A 102 -13.57 12.82 5.68
CA CYS A 102 -12.24 12.91 5.08
C CYS A 102 -11.17 13.41 6.06
N LEU A 103 -11.49 13.66 7.33
CA LEU A 103 -10.51 14.07 8.35
C LEU A 103 -9.29 13.14 8.48
N PRO A 104 -9.39 11.81 8.28
CA PRO A 104 -8.22 10.94 8.29
C PRO A 104 -7.25 11.11 7.11
N ILE A 105 -7.66 11.80 6.04
CA ILE A 105 -6.85 12.00 4.84
C ILE A 105 -5.90 13.17 5.10
N ASP A 106 -4.60 12.94 4.90
CA ASP A 106 -3.54 13.92 5.13
C ASP A 106 -3.45 14.95 4.00
N LEU A 107 -3.91 14.58 2.79
CA LEU A 107 -3.92 15.46 1.62
C LEU A 107 -4.82 16.69 1.85
N PRO A 108 -4.28 17.92 1.81
CA PRO A 108 -5.12 19.12 1.87
C PRO A 108 -5.99 19.25 0.62
N ASN A 109 -7.28 19.58 0.82
CA ASN A 109 -8.29 19.75 -0.22
C ASN A 109 -8.30 18.60 -1.27
N PRO A 110 -8.59 17.34 -0.87
CA PRO A 110 -8.41 16.16 -1.74
C PRO A 110 -9.10 16.24 -3.10
N ASP A 111 -10.29 16.86 -3.14
CA ASP A 111 -11.07 17.01 -4.36
C ASP A 111 -10.43 17.92 -5.41
N PHE A 112 -9.58 18.85 -4.98
CA PHE A 112 -9.01 19.90 -5.82
C PHE A 112 -7.48 19.78 -5.91
N CYS A 113 -6.91 18.66 -5.50
CA CYS A 113 -5.48 18.40 -5.62
C CYS A 113 -5.20 17.37 -6.73
N PRO A 114 -4.55 17.76 -7.85
CA PRO A 114 -4.21 16.84 -8.93
C PRO A 114 -3.17 15.80 -8.48
N PRO A 115 -3.21 14.56 -9.01
CA PRO A 115 -2.28 13.49 -8.62
C PRO A 115 -0.80 13.90 -8.62
N GLU A 116 -0.34 14.63 -9.64
CA GLU A 116 1.05 15.10 -9.74
C GLU A 116 1.48 16.02 -8.58
N LYS A 117 0.54 16.81 -8.04
CA LYS A 117 0.78 17.71 -6.90
C LYS A 117 0.74 16.96 -5.56
N ARG A 118 -0.05 15.89 -5.45
CA ARG A 118 -0.14 15.04 -4.24
C ARG A 118 1.25 14.55 -3.84
N HIS A 119 2.00 14.03 -4.81
CA HIS A 119 3.35 13.52 -4.58
C HIS A 119 4.30 14.59 -4.01
N LYS A 120 4.30 15.81 -4.57
CA LYS A 120 5.15 16.90 -4.08
C LYS A 120 4.82 17.29 -2.64
N LEU A 121 3.53 17.43 -2.33
CA LEU A 121 3.06 17.77 -0.97
C LEU A 121 3.37 16.65 0.03
N GLN A 122 3.19 15.40 -0.39
CA GLN A 122 3.51 14.22 0.40
C GLN A 122 5.00 14.20 0.77
N LEU A 123 5.89 14.37 -0.21
CA LEU A 123 7.34 14.41 0.03
C LEU A 123 7.72 15.53 1.01
N GLN A 124 7.07 16.69 0.90
CA GLN A 124 7.32 17.80 1.84
C GLN A 124 6.86 17.43 3.26
N SER A 125 5.65 16.86 3.41
CA SER A 125 5.16 16.44 4.72
C SER A 125 6.06 15.39 5.39
N VAL A 126 6.65 14.48 4.60
CA VAL A 126 7.59 13.50 5.14
C VAL A 126 8.87 14.18 5.64
N LYS A 127 9.43 15.11 4.86
CA LYS A 127 10.60 15.90 5.30
C LYS A 127 10.32 16.67 6.59
N ASP A 128 9.13 17.25 6.71
CA ASP A 128 8.74 18.03 7.88
C ASP A 128 8.50 17.14 9.11
N HIS A 129 8.09 15.88 8.92
CA HIS A 129 7.83 14.94 10.01
C HIS A 129 9.06 14.12 10.43
N PHE A 130 10.04 13.96 9.53
CA PHE A 130 11.23 13.17 9.80
C PHE A 130 12.01 13.74 10.99
N ASP A 131 12.26 12.88 11.98
CA ASP A 131 13.03 13.22 13.17
C ASP A 131 14.42 12.54 13.09
N PRO A 132 15.50 13.32 12.91
CA PRO A 132 16.87 12.79 12.86
C PRO A 132 17.30 12.10 14.16
N GLU A 133 16.89 12.61 15.33
CA GLU A 133 17.28 12.07 16.64
C GLU A 133 16.62 10.72 16.87
N HIS A 134 15.33 10.60 16.55
CA HIS A 134 14.61 9.32 16.63
C HIS A 134 15.23 8.29 15.68
N TYR A 135 15.49 8.65 14.42
CA TYR A 135 16.14 7.74 13.47
C TYR A 135 17.50 7.24 13.98
N ILE A 136 18.33 8.15 14.53
CA ILE A 136 19.64 7.79 15.09
C ILE A 136 19.49 6.86 16.31
N ALA A 137 18.49 7.09 17.16
CA ALA A 137 18.21 6.22 18.29
C ALA A 137 17.93 4.79 17.83
N ASP A 138 17.02 4.59 16.87
CA ASP A 138 16.69 3.27 16.32
C ASP A 138 17.86 2.62 15.55
N PHE A 139 18.74 3.43 14.97
CA PHE A 139 19.96 2.97 14.31
C PHE A 139 21.01 2.46 15.31
N CYS A 140 21.22 3.19 16.42
CA CYS A 140 22.21 2.86 17.43
C CYS A 140 21.72 1.76 18.40
N GLU A 141 20.44 1.79 18.78
CA GLU A 141 19.83 0.92 19.77
C GLU A 141 19.19 -0.32 19.11
N THR A 142 20.04 -1.24 18.67
CA THR A 142 19.59 -2.42 17.92
C THR A 142 18.67 -3.37 18.69
N GLU A 143 18.61 -3.28 20.02
CA GLU A 143 17.74 -4.10 20.86
C GLU A 143 16.26 -3.79 20.61
N ALA A 144 15.91 -2.51 20.48
CA ALA A 144 14.53 -2.07 20.24
C ALA A 144 13.98 -2.55 18.88
N THR A 145 14.87 -2.78 17.91
CA THR A 145 14.49 -3.22 16.55
C THR A 145 14.67 -4.71 16.31
N ALA A 146 15.28 -5.44 17.26
CA ALA A 146 15.65 -6.85 17.11
C ALA A 146 14.42 -7.75 16.92
N GLY A 147 13.36 -7.55 17.72
CA GLY A 147 12.11 -8.31 17.63
C GLY A 147 11.51 -8.24 16.22
N ALA A 148 11.28 -7.02 15.74
CA ALA A 148 10.75 -6.76 14.40
C ALA A 148 11.62 -7.35 13.27
N LEU A 149 12.95 -7.26 13.38
CA LEU A 149 13.88 -7.83 12.40
C LEU A 149 13.90 -9.36 12.40
N SER A 150 13.67 -9.98 13.56
CA SER A 150 13.64 -11.44 13.73
C SER A 150 12.30 -12.07 13.37
N ASN A 151 11.23 -11.26 13.23
CA ASN A 151 9.91 -11.76 12.88
C ASN A 151 9.82 -12.20 11.40
N PHE A 152 8.85 -13.05 11.09
CA PHE A 152 8.61 -13.57 9.74
C PHE A 152 7.14 -13.51 9.38
N ALA A 153 6.86 -13.14 8.12
CA ALA A 153 5.49 -13.10 7.66
C ALA A 153 4.92 -14.52 7.49
N PRO A 154 3.62 -14.73 7.77
CA PRO A 154 3.01 -16.06 7.71
C PRO A 154 3.13 -16.75 6.35
N TRP A 155 3.17 -16.01 5.24
CA TRP A 155 3.31 -16.57 3.89
C TRP A 155 4.72 -17.05 3.54
N LEU A 156 5.70 -16.82 4.42
CA LEU A 156 7.07 -17.34 4.29
C LEU A 156 7.29 -18.65 5.04
N ALA A 157 6.33 -19.05 5.89
CA ALA A 157 6.42 -20.28 6.64
C ALA A 157 6.27 -21.50 5.71
N GLU A 158 7.11 -22.51 5.89
CA GLU A 158 6.97 -23.79 5.17
C GLU A 158 5.71 -24.56 5.59
N GLU A 159 5.24 -24.32 6.83
CA GLU A 159 4.02 -24.90 7.38
C GLU A 159 2.81 -24.00 7.09
N GLY A 160 2.09 -24.30 6.01
CA GLY A 160 0.81 -23.66 5.72
C GLY A 160 0.76 -23.11 4.30
N ASP A 161 0.24 -23.92 3.39
CA ASP A 161 0.18 -23.54 1.98
C ASP A 161 -0.69 -22.29 1.75
N ARG A 162 -1.68 -22.07 2.62
CA ARG A 162 -2.71 -21.04 2.49
C ARG A 162 -3.00 -20.40 3.84
N PRO A 163 -3.48 -19.14 3.86
CA PRO A 163 -3.95 -18.52 5.08
C PRO A 163 -5.18 -19.25 5.61
N THR A 164 -5.32 -19.27 6.93
CA THR A 164 -6.55 -19.72 7.58
C THR A 164 -7.53 -18.56 7.68
N PHE A 165 -8.62 -18.62 6.94
CA PHE A 165 -9.70 -17.64 7.09
C PHE A 165 -10.56 -17.97 8.31
N THR A 166 -10.96 -16.95 9.07
CA THR A 166 -11.92 -17.07 10.17
C THR A 166 -13.36 -17.13 9.62
N ASP A 167 -14.34 -17.39 10.48
CA ASP A 167 -15.75 -17.30 10.07
C ASP A 167 -16.15 -15.87 9.71
N ASP A 168 -15.59 -14.86 10.38
CA ASP A 168 -15.82 -13.45 10.06
C ASP A 168 -15.24 -13.10 8.67
N HIS A 169 -14.04 -13.58 8.36
CA HIS A 169 -13.45 -13.42 7.02
C HIS A 169 -14.36 -14.01 5.93
N ARG A 170 -14.82 -15.25 6.11
CA ARG A 170 -15.74 -15.91 5.16
C ARG A 170 -17.07 -15.16 5.03
N TYR A 171 -17.63 -14.72 6.15
CA TYR A 171 -18.86 -13.92 6.15
C TYR A 171 -18.67 -12.63 5.37
N ARG A 172 -17.57 -11.90 5.60
CA ARG A 172 -17.29 -10.65 4.91
C ARG A 172 -17.11 -10.85 3.41
N LEU A 173 -16.35 -11.86 2.99
CA LEU A 173 -16.20 -12.22 1.58
C LEU A 173 -17.55 -12.57 0.92
N THR A 174 -18.44 -13.22 1.65
CA THR A 174 -19.80 -13.50 1.17
C THR A 174 -20.61 -12.22 0.99
N VAL A 175 -20.57 -11.29 1.96
CA VAL A 175 -21.25 -9.99 1.87
C VAL A 175 -20.72 -9.16 0.69
N LEU A 176 -19.40 -9.17 0.47
CA LEU A 176 -18.76 -8.40 -0.60
C LEU A 176 -18.91 -9.05 -1.99
N SER A 177 -19.34 -10.31 -2.09
CA SER A 177 -19.43 -11.01 -3.38
C SER A 177 -20.31 -10.28 -4.41
N THR A 178 -21.34 -9.58 -3.93
CA THR A 178 -22.27 -8.79 -4.75
C THR A 178 -21.89 -7.30 -4.84
N HIS A 179 -20.80 -6.87 -4.21
CA HIS A 179 -20.33 -5.50 -4.33
C HIS A 179 -19.98 -5.21 -5.80
N PRO A 180 -20.52 -4.14 -6.39
CA PRO A 180 -20.20 -3.75 -7.77
C PRO A 180 -18.78 -3.20 -7.81
N LEU A 181 -17.97 -3.62 -8.78
CA LEU A 181 -16.67 -2.98 -9.01
C LEU A 181 -16.87 -1.73 -9.88
N PRO A 182 -16.13 -0.64 -9.61
CA PRO A 182 -16.08 0.48 -10.53
C PRO A 182 -15.40 0.09 -11.85
N LEU A 183 -15.54 0.97 -12.86
CA LEU A 183 -14.85 0.80 -14.12
C LEU A 183 -13.33 0.85 -13.90
N LEU A 184 -12.63 -0.19 -14.35
CA LEU A 184 -11.17 -0.23 -14.27
C LEU A 184 -10.55 0.62 -15.38
N PRO A 185 -9.41 1.27 -15.11
CA PRO A 185 -8.60 1.89 -16.16
C PRO A 185 -8.23 0.87 -17.25
N PRO A 186 -7.94 1.34 -18.47
CA PRO A 186 -7.50 0.48 -19.56
C PRO A 186 -6.20 -0.24 -19.19
N LEU A 187 -5.98 -1.37 -19.84
CA LEU A 187 -4.70 -2.07 -19.77
C LEU A 187 -3.59 -1.19 -20.36
N PRO A 188 -2.35 -1.26 -19.85
CA PRO A 188 -1.21 -0.62 -20.50
C PRO A 188 -1.12 -1.07 -21.96
N SER A 189 -0.85 -0.13 -22.86
CA SER A 189 -0.62 -0.44 -24.27
C SER A 189 0.61 0.30 -24.78
N PRO A 190 1.57 -0.38 -25.44
CA PRO A 190 2.69 0.28 -26.10
C PRO A 190 2.28 1.25 -27.21
N ALA A 191 1.05 1.09 -27.75
CA ALA A 191 0.55 1.91 -28.86
C ALA A 191 -0.04 3.25 -28.41
N ASP A 192 -0.34 3.42 -27.12
CA ASP A 192 -0.95 4.63 -26.55
C ASP A 192 -0.33 4.93 -25.17
N PRO A 193 0.91 5.48 -25.14
CA PRO A 193 1.54 5.86 -23.90
C PRO A 193 0.74 7.02 -23.27
N THR A 194 0.03 6.74 -22.18
CA THR A 194 -0.75 7.74 -21.46
C THR A 194 0.18 8.72 -20.76
N ASN A 195 -0.09 10.02 -20.87
CA ASN A 195 0.69 11.05 -20.19
C ASN A 195 0.36 11.17 -18.68
N HIS A 196 -0.73 10.54 -18.21
CA HIS A 196 -1.21 10.64 -16.84
C HIS A 196 -1.13 9.30 -16.12
N VAL A 197 -0.78 9.32 -14.84
CA VAL A 197 -0.57 8.10 -14.03
C VAL A 197 -1.86 7.30 -13.86
N GLU A 198 -2.99 7.99 -13.71
CA GLU A 198 -4.34 7.39 -13.66
C GLU A 198 -4.82 6.82 -15.00
N GLY A 199 -4.07 7.05 -16.08
CA GLY A 199 -4.44 6.65 -17.44
C GLY A 199 -4.34 5.14 -17.69
N THR A 200 -3.64 4.40 -16.84
CA THR A 200 -3.48 2.94 -16.97
C THR A 200 -3.75 2.23 -15.65
N ARG A 201 -3.98 0.92 -15.72
CA ARG A 201 -4.20 0.09 -14.52
C ARG A 201 -2.96 -0.06 -13.63
N THR A 202 -1.80 0.45 -14.02
CA THR A 202 -0.53 0.31 -13.29
C THR A 202 -0.64 0.79 -11.84
N PHE A 203 -1.21 1.97 -11.59
CA PHE A 203 -1.33 2.52 -10.24
C PHE A 203 -2.25 1.69 -9.33
N VAL A 204 -3.19 0.91 -9.88
CA VAL A 204 -4.06 0.01 -9.10
C VAL A 204 -3.23 -1.12 -8.48
N TYR A 205 -2.34 -1.74 -9.27
CA TYR A 205 -1.45 -2.77 -8.74
C TYR A 205 -0.41 -2.20 -7.76
N LEU A 206 0.12 -1.01 -8.03
CA LEU A 206 1.09 -0.36 -7.15
C LEU A 206 0.46 0.12 -5.83
N GLY A 207 -0.80 0.60 -5.86
CA GLY A 207 -1.56 0.92 -4.66
C GLY A 207 -1.85 -0.32 -3.79
N LEU A 208 -2.11 -1.47 -4.42
CA LEU A 208 -2.17 -2.74 -3.66
C LEU A 208 -0.83 -3.04 -2.98
N ALA A 209 0.30 -2.90 -3.69
CA ALA A 209 1.62 -3.16 -3.12
C ALA A 209 1.94 -2.22 -1.94
N ASP A 210 1.57 -0.94 -2.03
CA ASP A 210 1.70 0.04 -0.93
C ASP A 210 0.97 -0.40 0.35
N LEU A 211 -0.28 -0.87 0.22
CA LEU A 211 -1.06 -1.42 1.34
C LEU A 211 -0.36 -2.62 2.00
N LEU A 212 0.19 -3.52 1.17
CA LEU A 212 0.89 -4.72 1.66
C LEU A 212 2.21 -4.37 2.34
N LEU A 213 2.96 -3.39 1.82
CA LEU A 213 4.18 -2.88 2.45
C LEU A 213 3.87 -2.26 3.82
N ALA A 214 2.85 -1.41 3.91
CA ALA A 214 2.44 -0.79 5.16
C ALA A 214 1.98 -1.81 6.21
N TYR A 215 1.12 -2.77 5.82
CA TYR A 215 0.68 -3.84 6.72
C TYR A 215 1.83 -4.74 7.19
N THR A 216 2.73 -5.13 6.28
CA THR A 216 3.83 -6.04 6.61
C THR A 216 4.83 -5.35 7.55
N HIS A 217 5.09 -4.06 7.34
CA HIS A 217 5.89 -3.26 8.27
C HIS A 217 5.27 -3.25 9.66
N ASP A 218 3.99 -2.87 9.76
CA ASP A 218 3.26 -2.87 11.03
C ASP A 218 3.32 -4.28 11.66
N TYR A 219 2.96 -5.34 10.94
CA TYR A 219 2.98 -6.73 11.41
C TYR A 219 4.32 -7.13 12.04
N TYR A 220 5.45 -6.71 11.46
CA TYR A 220 6.76 -6.94 12.05
C TYR A 220 7.00 -6.17 13.34
N VAL A 221 6.64 -4.89 13.37
CA VAL A 221 6.81 -4.04 14.55
C VAL A 221 6.03 -4.55 15.77
N ARG A 222 4.81 -5.05 15.58
CA ARG A 222 3.96 -5.59 16.65
C ARG A 222 4.07 -7.12 16.80
N GLU A 223 5.04 -7.74 16.15
CA GLU A 223 5.32 -9.18 16.29
C GLU A 223 4.10 -10.09 16.03
N GLY A 224 3.17 -9.63 15.19
CA GLY A 224 1.91 -10.32 14.88
C GLY A 224 0.76 -10.12 15.87
N ASP A 225 0.97 -9.47 17.02
CA ASP A 225 -0.06 -9.19 18.02
C ASP A 225 -0.97 -8.02 17.61
N ASP A 226 -2.17 -7.93 18.18
CA ASP A 226 -3.07 -6.79 17.97
C ASP A 226 -2.53 -5.52 18.64
N ASN A 227 -2.66 -4.37 17.97
CA ASN A 227 -2.24 -3.07 18.47
C ASN A 227 -3.28 -1.99 18.11
N SER A 228 -3.60 -1.10 19.06
CA SER A 228 -4.55 0.00 18.83
C SER A 228 -4.08 1.00 17.77
N GLU A 229 -2.76 1.13 17.59
CA GLU A 229 -2.17 2.07 16.65
C GLU A 229 -2.01 1.50 15.24
N SER A 230 -2.24 0.19 15.02
CA SER A 230 -2.02 -0.45 13.72
C SER A 230 -2.77 0.22 12.57
N ALA A 231 -4.04 0.59 12.80
CA ALA A 231 -4.82 1.27 11.78
C ALA A 231 -4.23 2.64 11.41
N TRP A 232 -3.77 3.39 12.42
CA TRP A 232 -3.09 4.67 12.24
C TRP A 232 -1.76 4.49 11.49
N ILE A 233 -0.93 3.55 11.94
CA ILE A 233 0.37 3.25 11.32
C ILE A 233 0.19 2.82 9.86
N ILE A 234 -0.74 1.91 9.56
CA ILE A 234 -1.00 1.46 8.19
C ILE A 234 -1.48 2.62 7.31
N ALA A 235 -2.45 3.43 7.79
CA ALA A 235 -2.94 4.57 7.04
C ALA A 235 -1.85 5.62 6.80
N LYS A 236 -0.97 5.85 7.78
CA LYS A 236 0.17 6.76 7.65
C LYS A 236 1.25 6.19 6.75
N VAL A 237 1.61 4.92 6.82
CA VAL A 237 2.69 4.38 5.97
C VAL A 237 2.20 4.21 4.52
N ALA A 238 0.97 3.77 4.29
CA ALA A 238 0.39 3.64 2.95
C ALA A 238 -0.07 5.00 2.40
N ALA A 239 0.70 5.58 1.47
CA ALA A 239 0.33 6.85 0.83
C ALA A 239 -0.92 6.73 -0.05
N THR A 240 -1.24 5.53 -0.53
CA THR A 240 -2.51 5.21 -1.21
C THR A 240 -3.70 5.62 -0.34
N LEU A 241 -3.59 5.45 0.99
CA LEU A 241 -4.64 5.81 1.93
C LEU A 241 -4.56 7.29 2.31
N SER A 242 -3.51 7.69 3.04
CA SER A 242 -3.41 9.03 3.64
C SER A 242 -3.24 10.15 2.61
N TRP A 243 -2.62 9.88 1.46
CA TRP A 243 -2.31 10.89 0.44
C TRP A 243 -3.08 10.69 -0.86
N LEU A 244 -3.91 9.65 -0.96
CA LEU A 244 -4.64 9.28 -2.18
C LEU A 244 -3.70 9.19 -3.39
N GLU A 245 -2.49 8.69 -3.15
CA GLU A 245 -1.38 8.69 -4.10
C GLU A 245 -1.63 7.74 -5.27
N PHE A 246 -1.23 8.15 -6.47
CA PHE A 246 -1.19 7.28 -7.64
C PHE A 246 0.27 7.06 -8.03
N PHE A 247 0.78 5.87 -7.74
CA PHE A 247 2.17 5.57 -8.05
C PHE A 247 2.36 5.29 -9.56
N PRO A 248 3.33 5.95 -10.21
CA PRO A 248 3.62 5.71 -11.62
C PRO A 248 4.48 4.45 -11.85
N ASN A 249 5.35 4.11 -10.89
CA ASN A 249 6.30 3.02 -11.01
C ASN A 249 6.75 2.50 -9.63
N VAL A 250 7.43 1.35 -9.64
CA VAL A 250 7.91 0.66 -8.43
C VAL A 250 8.94 1.50 -7.66
N LYS A 251 9.76 2.29 -8.34
CA LYS A 251 10.78 3.13 -7.68
C LYS A 251 10.16 4.23 -6.82
N ILE A 252 9.15 4.93 -7.34
CA ILE A 252 8.43 5.97 -6.60
C ILE A 252 7.62 5.36 -5.46
N LEU A 253 6.96 4.22 -5.69
CA LEU A 253 6.28 3.45 -4.64
C LEU A 253 7.23 3.11 -3.47
N LEU A 254 8.36 2.46 -3.76
CA LEU A 254 9.29 2.02 -2.71
C LEU A 254 9.95 3.20 -2.02
N ARG A 255 10.32 4.26 -2.76
CA ARG A 255 10.80 5.50 -2.15
C ARG A 255 9.80 6.05 -1.14
N SER A 256 8.54 6.20 -1.53
CA SER A 256 7.45 6.66 -0.66
C SER A 256 7.32 5.78 0.58
N PHE A 257 7.26 4.45 0.41
CA PHE A 257 7.18 3.52 1.54
C PHE A 257 8.35 3.70 2.52
N TYR A 258 9.58 3.76 2.04
CA TYR A 258 10.77 3.91 2.90
C TYR A 258 10.77 5.24 3.64
N GLU A 259 10.55 6.34 2.93
CA GLU A 259 10.56 7.67 3.54
C GLU A 259 9.50 7.77 4.65
N ARG A 260 8.33 7.16 4.47
CA ARG A 260 7.25 7.16 5.46
C ARG A 260 7.50 6.20 6.62
N ALA A 261 7.96 4.97 6.34
CA ALA A 261 8.30 3.98 7.35
C ALA A 261 9.46 4.42 8.26
N LEU A 262 10.34 5.30 7.76
CA LEU A 262 11.43 5.90 8.53
C LEU A 262 11.08 7.21 9.22
N SER A 263 9.83 7.68 9.07
CA SER A 263 9.41 8.98 9.61
C SER A 263 8.24 8.87 10.60
N TYR A 264 7.23 8.05 10.33
CA TYR A 264 5.99 8.03 11.15
C TYR A 264 5.96 6.97 12.26
N PRO A 265 6.28 5.68 11.99
CA PRO A 265 6.13 4.62 12.98
C PRO A 265 7.08 4.76 14.18
N LEU A 266 6.81 3.95 15.21
CA LEU A 266 7.67 3.86 16.39
C LEU A 266 9.07 3.32 16.06
N ILE A 267 9.14 2.29 15.21
CA ILE A 267 10.41 1.69 14.76
C ILE A 267 10.73 2.21 13.35
N ARG A 268 11.84 2.94 13.22
CA ARG A 268 12.30 3.62 12.00
C ARG A 268 13.64 3.06 11.55
N ASN A 269 13.59 1.86 10.96
CA ASN A 269 14.81 1.10 10.65
C ASN A 269 14.94 0.76 9.16
N TRP A 270 16.06 1.15 8.55
CA TRP A 270 16.34 0.90 7.12
C TRP A 270 16.35 -0.60 6.76
N ARG A 271 16.92 -1.43 7.64
CA ARG A 271 17.01 -2.89 7.41
C ARG A 271 15.63 -3.53 7.48
N LEU A 272 14.76 -3.04 8.36
CA LEU A 272 13.37 -3.46 8.43
C LEU A 272 12.62 -3.12 7.13
N CYS A 273 12.81 -1.93 6.58
CA CYS A 273 12.22 -1.54 5.29
C CYS A 273 12.67 -2.48 4.16
N ARG A 274 13.97 -2.81 4.08
CA ARG A 274 14.52 -3.78 3.09
C ARG A 274 13.94 -5.18 3.27
N LYS A 275 13.77 -5.64 4.51
CA LYS A 275 13.14 -6.92 4.81
C LYS A 275 11.68 -6.94 4.37
N VAL A 276 10.90 -5.90 4.71
CA VAL A 276 9.50 -5.76 4.30
C VAL A 276 9.35 -5.76 2.77
N GLN A 277 10.19 -5.01 2.06
CA GLN A 277 10.20 -5.01 0.60
C GLN A 277 10.39 -6.42 0.02
N ALA A 278 11.41 -7.15 0.49
CA ALA A 278 11.70 -8.51 0.01
C ALA A 278 10.53 -9.47 0.30
N ASP A 279 9.97 -9.40 1.51
CA ASP A 279 8.93 -10.31 1.96
C ASP A 279 7.59 -10.05 1.24
N VAL A 280 7.29 -8.79 0.87
CA VAL A 280 6.16 -8.44 -0.01
C VAL A 280 6.40 -8.88 -1.45
N GLY A 281 7.62 -8.73 -1.97
CA GLY A 281 8.00 -9.28 -3.28
C GLY A 281 7.76 -10.80 -3.36
N ALA A 282 8.12 -11.51 -2.29
CA ALA A 282 7.88 -12.95 -2.15
C ALA A 282 6.38 -13.29 -2.04
N LEU A 283 5.58 -12.47 -1.32
CA LEU A 283 4.13 -12.64 -1.23
C LEU A 283 3.46 -12.61 -2.61
N PHE A 284 3.82 -11.62 -3.44
CA PHE A 284 3.28 -11.48 -4.79
C PHE A 284 3.65 -12.66 -5.70
N GLN A 285 4.84 -13.24 -5.50
CA GLN A 285 5.31 -14.40 -6.27
C GLN A 285 4.84 -15.74 -5.69
N HIS A 286 4.20 -15.75 -4.52
CA HIS A 286 3.71 -16.96 -3.88
C HIS A 286 2.63 -17.65 -4.74
N LYS A 287 2.64 -18.98 -4.80
CA LYS A 287 1.66 -19.75 -5.59
C LYS A 287 0.20 -19.50 -5.18
N HIS A 288 -0.02 -19.16 -3.92
CA HIS A 288 -1.32 -18.78 -3.36
C HIS A 288 -1.41 -17.29 -3.04
N ALA A 289 -0.72 -16.44 -3.82
CA ALA A 289 -0.63 -15.00 -3.61
C ALA A 289 -2.01 -14.35 -3.39
N LYS A 290 -3.00 -14.67 -4.23
CA LYS A 290 -4.35 -14.12 -4.09
C LYS A 290 -4.98 -14.42 -2.72
N SER A 291 -4.84 -15.64 -2.21
CA SER A 291 -5.40 -15.99 -0.89
C SER A 291 -4.70 -15.22 0.22
N TRP A 292 -3.37 -15.14 0.21
CA TRP A 292 -2.62 -14.40 1.22
C TRP A 292 -2.86 -12.89 1.17
N ILE A 293 -2.86 -12.30 -0.03
CA ILE A 293 -3.20 -10.88 -0.22
C ILE A 293 -4.63 -10.62 0.24
N LEU A 294 -5.58 -11.51 -0.06
CA LEU A 294 -6.97 -11.38 0.41
C LEU A 294 -7.06 -11.41 1.94
N PHE A 295 -6.29 -12.29 2.59
CA PHE A 295 -6.18 -12.33 4.05
C PHE A 295 -5.65 -11.00 4.61
N VAL A 296 -4.55 -10.48 4.05
CA VAL A 296 -3.97 -9.20 4.47
C VAL A 296 -4.96 -8.04 4.28
N LEU A 297 -5.66 -7.97 3.15
CA LEU A 297 -6.66 -6.92 2.90
C LEU A 297 -7.84 -7.00 3.89
N LEU A 298 -8.26 -8.19 4.29
CA LEU A 298 -9.30 -8.37 5.32
C LEU A 298 -8.80 -7.93 6.70
N GLU A 299 -7.54 -8.20 7.05
CA GLU A 299 -6.94 -7.71 8.30
C GLU A 299 -6.83 -6.18 8.30
N ILE A 300 -6.31 -5.57 7.23
CA ILE A 300 -6.28 -4.10 7.10
C ILE A 300 -7.69 -3.53 7.24
N ARG A 301 -8.66 -4.11 6.55
CA ARG A 301 -10.07 -3.68 6.61
C ARG A 301 -10.63 -3.74 8.04
N ARG A 302 -10.37 -4.81 8.78
CA ARG A 302 -10.78 -4.97 10.19
C ARG A 302 -10.20 -3.85 11.04
N LEU A 303 -8.87 -3.66 10.98
CA LEU A 303 -8.16 -2.62 11.73
C LEU A 303 -8.72 -1.22 11.45
N LEU A 304 -8.97 -0.88 10.18
CA LEU A 304 -9.48 0.43 9.78
C LEU A 304 -10.94 0.67 10.21
N ILE A 305 -11.77 -0.37 10.34
CA ILE A 305 -13.15 -0.23 10.83
C ILE A 305 -13.19 -0.06 12.34
N ASP A 306 -12.33 -0.81 13.04
CA ASP A 306 -12.25 -0.75 14.50
C ASP A 306 -11.68 0.62 14.96
N TYR A 307 -10.89 1.29 14.10
CA TYR A 307 -10.37 2.62 14.37
C TYR A 307 -11.35 3.73 13.99
N THR A 308 -11.59 4.64 14.93
CA THR A 308 -12.63 5.68 14.77
C THR A 308 -12.33 6.61 13.60
N GLY A 309 -13.29 6.73 12.69
CA GLY A 309 -13.21 7.62 11.52
C GLY A 309 -12.55 7.01 10.28
N TYR A 310 -11.87 5.86 10.40
CA TYR A 310 -11.02 5.31 9.33
C TYR A 310 -11.79 4.42 8.33
N TYR A 311 -13.08 4.21 8.56
CA TYR A 311 -13.97 3.48 7.64
C TYR A 311 -13.98 4.08 6.21
N ILE A 312 -13.67 5.37 6.07
CA ILE A 312 -13.56 6.04 4.77
C ILE A 312 -12.58 5.33 3.84
N PHE A 313 -11.47 4.83 4.37
CA PHE A 313 -10.47 4.11 3.57
C PHE A 313 -11.00 2.76 3.07
N VAL A 314 -11.89 2.13 3.84
CA VAL A 314 -12.55 0.89 3.40
C VAL A 314 -13.48 1.15 2.23
N ASP A 315 -14.28 2.22 2.32
CA ASP A 315 -15.22 2.63 1.27
C ASP A 315 -14.51 3.15 0.01
N LEU A 316 -13.36 3.81 0.17
CA LEU A 316 -12.58 4.35 -0.95
C LEU A 316 -11.72 3.28 -1.64
N PHE A 317 -11.26 2.25 -0.91
CA PHE A 317 -10.23 1.34 -1.42
C PHE A 317 -10.47 -0.14 -1.11
N LEU A 318 -10.58 -0.53 0.16
CA LEU A 318 -10.39 -1.94 0.56
C LEU A 318 -11.49 -2.86 0.01
N ASP A 319 -12.75 -2.45 0.06
CA ASP A 319 -13.85 -3.31 -0.41
C ASP A 319 -13.72 -3.57 -1.92
N ASP A 320 -13.35 -2.55 -2.71
CA ASP A 320 -13.09 -2.70 -4.14
C ASP A 320 -11.83 -3.55 -4.42
N TYR A 321 -10.72 -3.37 -3.69
CA TYR A 321 -9.53 -4.21 -3.84
C TYR A 321 -9.83 -5.69 -3.54
N ILE A 322 -10.59 -5.97 -2.47
CA ILE A 322 -11.00 -7.32 -2.07
C ILE A 322 -11.81 -8.00 -3.17
N VAL A 323 -12.73 -7.27 -3.79
CA VAL A 323 -13.61 -7.82 -4.83
C VAL A 323 -12.85 -7.94 -6.16
N TRP A 324 -12.01 -6.97 -6.50
CA TRP A 324 -11.18 -6.97 -7.70
C TRP A 324 -10.17 -8.12 -7.71
N LEU A 325 -9.52 -8.38 -6.58
CA LEU A 325 -8.57 -9.48 -6.44
C LEU A 325 -9.23 -10.85 -6.70
N GLN A 326 -10.46 -11.01 -6.20
CA GLN A 326 -11.24 -12.24 -6.40
C GLN A 326 -11.73 -12.39 -7.84
N LYS A 327 -12.24 -11.32 -8.47
CA LYS A 327 -12.91 -11.42 -9.78
C LYS A 327 -11.96 -11.28 -10.97
N SER A 328 -10.96 -10.41 -10.89
CA SER A 328 -10.39 -9.78 -12.09
C SER A 328 -8.87 -9.71 -12.13
N ALA A 329 -8.21 -9.54 -10.98
CA ALA A 329 -6.76 -9.38 -10.92
C ALA A 329 -6.02 -10.57 -11.56
N SER A 330 -4.92 -10.33 -12.26
CA SER A 330 -4.15 -11.39 -12.91
C SER A 330 -3.04 -11.91 -11.99
N THR A 331 -2.98 -13.22 -11.76
CA THR A 331 -1.88 -13.83 -10.98
C THR A 331 -0.54 -13.67 -11.69
N TYR A 332 -0.52 -13.66 -13.02
CA TYR A 332 0.68 -13.40 -13.82
C TYR A 332 1.22 -11.99 -13.53
N VAL A 333 0.34 -10.97 -13.57
CA VAL A 333 0.72 -9.58 -13.32
C VAL A 333 1.18 -9.39 -11.87
N LEU A 334 0.50 -10.02 -10.90
CA LEU A 334 0.93 -10.03 -9.49
C LEU A 334 2.34 -10.61 -9.34
N ASN A 335 2.62 -11.76 -9.96
CA ASN A 335 3.94 -12.39 -9.90
C ASN A 335 5.03 -11.49 -10.51
N HIS A 336 4.77 -10.91 -11.68
CA HIS A 336 5.73 -10.01 -12.35
C HIS A 336 5.98 -8.71 -11.55
N LEU A 337 4.95 -8.17 -10.88
CA LEU A 337 5.13 -7.05 -9.96
C LEU A 337 6.02 -7.45 -8.78
N GLY A 338 5.79 -8.63 -8.20
CA GLY A 338 6.61 -9.16 -7.12
C GLY A 338 8.09 -9.27 -7.51
N ALA A 339 8.37 -9.80 -8.71
CA ALA A 339 9.72 -9.86 -9.26
C ALA A 339 10.33 -8.47 -9.48
N ALA A 340 9.55 -7.49 -9.96
CA ALA A 340 10.01 -6.12 -10.12
C ALA A 340 10.36 -5.47 -8.77
N ILE A 341 9.52 -5.64 -7.75
CA ILE A 341 9.77 -5.16 -6.37
C ILE A 341 11.04 -5.78 -5.80
N GLU A 342 11.23 -7.09 -5.95
CA GLU A 342 12.42 -7.80 -5.45
C GLU A 342 13.70 -7.37 -6.17
N SER A 343 13.62 -7.12 -7.49
CA SER A 343 14.77 -6.73 -8.30
C SER A 343 15.33 -5.34 -7.99
N LEU A 344 14.50 -4.43 -7.45
CA LEU A 344 14.93 -3.05 -7.20
C LEU A 344 15.69 -2.93 -5.88
N GLU A 345 17.01 -2.78 -5.97
CA GLU A 345 17.82 -2.54 -4.79
C GLU A 345 17.76 -1.07 -4.31
N MET A 346 16.92 -0.79 -3.32
CA MET A 346 16.84 0.54 -2.69
C MET A 346 18.13 0.89 -1.94
N LYS A 347 18.69 2.07 -2.22
CA LYS A 347 19.84 2.66 -1.52
C LYS A 347 19.39 3.86 -0.69
N LYS A 348 20.15 4.19 0.36
CA LYS A 348 19.88 5.37 1.21
C LYS A 348 19.91 6.69 0.43
N SER A 349 20.63 6.74 -0.70
CA SER A 349 20.64 7.89 -1.61
C SER A 349 19.36 8.04 -2.44
N ASP A 350 18.53 6.99 -2.53
CA ASP A 350 17.29 7.02 -3.32
C ASP A 350 16.13 7.67 -2.56
N VAL A 351 16.26 7.84 -1.24
CA VAL A 351 15.29 8.53 -0.38
C VAL A 351 15.75 9.96 -0.07
N ASN A 352 14.80 10.87 0.08
CA ASN A 352 15.01 12.29 0.41
C ASN A 352 15.29 12.55 1.90
N LEU A 353 15.94 11.60 2.57
CA LEU A 353 16.27 11.68 4.00
C LEU A 353 17.78 11.66 4.19
N PRO A 354 18.35 12.42 5.14
CA PRO A 354 19.80 12.55 5.32
C PRO A 354 20.42 11.32 6.02
N LEU A 355 19.96 10.11 5.74
CA LEU A 355 20.27 8.89 6.51
C LEU A 355 21.77 8.61 6.60
N GLN A 356 22.47 8.64 5.46
CA GLN A 356 23.91 8.35 5.42
C GLN A 356 24.71 9.33 6.28
N VAL A 357 24.37 10.62 6.19
CA VAL A 357 25.03 11.69 6.96
C VAL A 357 24.80 11.48 8.47
N LEU A 358 23.58 11.14 8.86
CA LEU A 358 23.23 10.89 10.26
C LEU A 358 23.96 9.67 10.84
N GLU A 359 24.04 8.59 10.07
CA GLU A 359 24.71 7.36 10.50
C GLU A 359 26.22 7.55 10.62
N ASP A 360 26.85 8.22 9.66
CA ASP A 360 28.28 8.52 9.68
C ASP A 360 28.62 9.38 10.91
N LEU A 361 27.83 10.44 11.19
CA LEU A 361 27.99 11.29 12.37
C LEU A 361 27.82 10.50 13.68
N SER A 362 26.85 9.59 13.73
CA SER A 362 26.60 8.75 14.90
C SER A 362 27.77 7.79 15.18
N ALA A 363 28.35 7.22 14.12
CA ALA A 363 29.52 6.35 14.23
C ALA A 363 30.74 7.11 14.78
N GLU A 364 30.99 8.34 14.31
CA GLU A 364 32.08 9.20 14.81
C GLU A 364 31.92 9.53 16.31
N ILE A 365 30.70 9.88 16.74
CA ILE A 365 30.40 10.19 18.15
C ILE A 365 30.67 8.96 19.03
N LEU A 366 30.15 7.79 18.65
CA LEU A 366 30.34 6.55 19.40
C LEU A 366 31.82 6.13 19.49
N GLU A 367 32.62 6.37 18.45
CA GLU A 367 34.06 6.14 18.48
C GLU A 367 34.77 7.07 19.47
N SER A 368 34.41 8.37 19.45
CA SER A 368 34.97 9.37 20.36
C SER A 368 34.65 9.08 21.84
N GLU A 369 33.44 8.61 22.13
CA GLU A 369 33.02 8.20 23.48
C GLU A 369 33.77 6.97 23.98
N LYS A 370 34.05 6.01 23.10
CA LYS A 370 34.85 4.82 23.44
C LYS A 370 36.30 5.22 23.77
N LEU A 371 36.90 6.09 22.95
CA LEU A 371 38.25 6.61 23.18
C LEU A 371 38.36 7.35 24.52
N THR A 372 37.41 8.24 24.83
CA THR A 372 37.38 8.99 26.10
C THR A 372 37.17 8.09 27.31
N LYS A 373 36.26 7.10 27.25
CA LYS A 373 36.09 6.08 28.31
C LYS A 373 37.38 5.30 28.54
N ASN A 374 38.04 4.85 27.47
CA ASN A 374 39.31 4.12 27.57
C ASN A 374 40.43 4.98 28.22
N LEU A 375 40.53 6.26 27.86
CA LEU A 375 41.47 7.21 28.48
C LEU A 375 41.18 7.45 29.97
N GLY A 376 39.89 7.57 30.34
CA GLY A 376 39.47 7.69 31.73
C GLY A 376 39.83 6.46 32.57
N GLU A 377 39.63 5.25 32.04
CA GLU A 377 39.99 4.00 32.72
C GLU A 377 41.50 3.81 32.90
N ILE A 378 42.32 4.27 31.94
CA ILE A 378 43.78 4.25 32.07
C ILE A 378 44.24 5.20 33.18
N THR A 379 43.60 6.37 33.30
CA THR A 379 43.97 7.40 34.29
C THR A 379 43.56 7.01 35.72
N LEU A 380 42.50 6.21 35.90
CA LEU A 380 42.06 5.71 37.21
C LEU A 380 42.87 4.50 37.72
N LYS A 381 43.61 3.81 36.85
CA LYS A 381 44.44 2.64 37.18
C LYS A 381 45.91 2.98 37.42
N SER A 382 46.29 4.25 37.26
CA SER A 382 47.65 4.76 37.47
C SER A 382 47.71 5.65 38.71
#